data_AF-A0A7D9LH91-F1
#
_entry.id   AF-A0A7D9LH91-F1
#
_cell.length_a   1.000
_cell.length_b   1.000
_cell.length_c   1.000
_cell.angle_alpha   90.00
_cell.angle_beta   90.00
_cell.angle_gamma   90.00
#
_symmetry.space_group_name_H-M   'P 1'
#
loop_
_entity.id
_entity.type
_entity.pdbx_description
1 polymer ?
#
loop_
_entity_poly.entity_id
_entity_poly.type
_entity_poly.pdbx_seq_one_letter_code
_entity_poly.pdbx_strand_id
1 'polypeptide(L)'
;MEEKFLVNMFCFSIIVANIQLSYAELVVNVKTRSGQYTQQYLMADPEKDIVMIDFTMPNGAKTTTLIDFSKSLQVLKTAVFGEMERGEKPLHTLCYVLKFSPNEFISSDAMSKLRQKNPAAIRIPEEELKTEFLIMEKEIPFASSGMFSGHVHQMCGDADKIYTS
;
A
#
# COMPACT_ATOMS: atom_id res chain seq x y z
N MET A 1 23.21 2.82 45.35
CA MET A 1 23.42 1.85 44.26
C MET A 1 22.15 1.63 43.44
N GLU A 2 20.97 1.85 44.02
CA GLU A 2 19.65 1.68 43.37
C GLU A 2 19.29 2.76 42.34
N GLU A 3 19.65 4.03 42.55
CA GLU A 3 19.26 5.10 41.60
C GLU A 3 19.88 4.96 40.20
N LYS A 4 21.14 4.51 40.12
CA LYS A 4 21.80 4.26 38.82
C LYS A 4 21.15 3.10 38.06
N PHE A 5 20.55 2.15 38.78
CA PHE A 5 19.85 1.01 38.19
C PHE A 5 18.49 1.43 37.62
N LEU A 6 17.75 2.26 38.36
CA LEU A 6 16.47 2.83 37.91
C LEU A 6 16.63 3.73 36.68
N VAL A 7 17.67 4.58 36.66
CA VAL A 7 17.97 5.45 35.49
C VAL A 7 18.34 4.62 34.26
N ASN A 8 19.18 3.59 34.42
CA ASN A 8 19.54 2.70 33.31
C ASN A 8 18.33 1.90 32.79
N MET A 9 17.42 1.46 33.67
CA MET A 9 16.20 0.75 33.28
C MET A 9 15.23 1.67 32.53
N PHE A 10 15.08 2.93 32.96
CA PHE A 10 14.28 3.93 32.27
C PHE A 10 14.87 4.26 30.88
N CYS A 11 16.19 4.48 30.80
CA CYS A 11 16.88 4.71 29.53
C CYS A 11 16.73 3.52 28.56
N PHE A 12 16.84 2.28 29.06
CA PHE A 12 16.64 1.09 28.23
C PHE A 12 15.20 0.96 27.71
N SER A 13 14.20 1.27 28.56
CA SER A 13 12.79 1.28 28.14
C SER A 13 12.47 2.32 27.06
N ILE A 14 13.11 3.51 27.13
CA ILE A 14 12.97 4.56 26.12
C ILE A 14 13.63 4.14 24.80
N ILE A 15 14.78 3.46 24.85
CA ILE A 15 15.48 2.97 23.65
C ILE A 15 14.67 1.86 22.96
N VAL A 16 14.10 0.92 23.72
CA VAL A 16 13.26 -0.15 23.15
C VAL A 16 11.95 0.39 22.57
N ALA A 17 11.35 1.42 23.18
CA ALA A 17 10.10 2.02 22.69
C ALA A 17 10.25 2.82 21.38
N ASN A 18 11.49 3.18 20.98
CA ASN A 18 11.76 3.99 19.78
C ASN A 18 12.41 3.19 18.64
N ILE A 19 12.46 1.86 18.72
CA ILE A 19 12.80 1.05 17.55
C ILE A 19 11.59 1.08 16.61
N GLN A 20 11.45 2.18 15.88
CA GLN A 20 10.64 2.16 14.68
C GLN A 20 11.34 1.22 13.70
N LEU A 21 10.75 0.04 13.48
CA LEU A 21 11.12 -0.81 12.35
C LEU A 21 10.95 0.03 11.09
N SER A 22 12.06 0.57 10.58
CA SER A 22 12.08 1.27 9.31
C SER A 22 11.98 0.22 8.21
N TYR A 23 10.83 0.16 7.55
CA TYR A 23 10.68 -0.63 6.34
C TYR A 23 11.62 -0.12 5.25
N ALA A 24 12.10 -1.02 4.40
CA ALA A 24 12.87 -0.62 3.23
C ALA A 24 11.93 0.09 2.26
N GLU A 25 11.99 1.42 2.25
CA GLU A 25 11.24 2.28 1.33
C GLU A 25 12.10 2.59 0.10
N LEU A 26 11.56 2.30 -1.09
CA LEU A 26 12.15 2.65 -2.37
C LEU A 26 11.24 3.64 -3.09
N VAL A 27 11.75 4.84 -3.34
CA VAL A 27 11.06 5.85 -4.14
C VAL A 27 11.46 5.72 -5.60
N VAL A 28 10.49 5.62 -6.49
CA VAL A 28 10.70 5.45 -7.93
C VAL A 28 9.99 6.56 -8.69
N ASN A 29 10.74 7.32 -9.48
CA ASN A 29 10.15 8.27 -10.43
C ASN A 29 9.69 7.48 -11.67
N VAL A 30 8.42 7.58 -12.02
CA VAL A 30 7.80 6.82 -13.12
C VAL A 30 7.20 7.79 -14.13
N LYS A 31 7.43 7.51 -15.42
CA LYS A 31 6.69 8.16 -16.52
C LYS A 31 5.44 7.35 -16.83
N THR A 32 4.27 7.95 -16.66
CA THR A 32 2.97 7.33 -16.96
C THR A 32 2.74 7.24 -18.47
N ARG A 33 1.74 6.45 -18.88
CA ARG A 33 1.28 6.36 -20.28
C ARG A 33 0.86 7.71 -20.86
N SER A 34 0.30 8.61 -20.03
CA SER A 34 -0.05 9.99 -20.42
C SER A 34 1.18 10.89 -20.64
N GLY A 35 2.39 10.40 -20.39
CA GLY A 35 3.63 11.15 -20.48
C GLY A 35 3.94 12.01 -19.24
N GLN A 36 3.10 11.96 -18.21
CA GLN A 36 3.30 12.66 -16.95
C GLN A 36 4.30 11.91 -16.07
N TYR A 37 4.88 12.62 -15.10
CA TYR A 37 5.81 12.06 -14.14
C TYR A 37 5.14 11.97 -12.78
N THR A 38 5.26 10.83 -12.12
CA THR A 38 4.76 10.61 -10.76
C THR A 38 5.80 9.85 -9.94
N GLN A 39 5.66 9.88 -8.62
CA GLN A 39 6.47 9.10 -7.71
C GLN A 39 5.65 7.92 -7.19
N GLN A 40 6.29 6.77 -7.12
CA GLN A 40 5.77 5.58 -6.46
C GLN A 40 6.67 5.26 -5.27
N TYR A 41 6.06 4.98 -4.13
CA TYR A 41 6.74 4.62 -2.89
C TYR A 41 6.50 3.14 -2.66
N LEU A 42 7.54 2.33 -2.83
CA LEU A 42 7.47 0.87 -2.72
C LEU A 42 8.03 0.47 -1.36
N MET A 43 7.24 -0.24 -0.58
CA MET A 43 7.60 -0.74 0.74
C MET A 43 7.37 -2.25 0.77
N ALA A 44 8.23 -2.98 1.47
CA ALA A 44 8.07 -4.42 1.63
C ALA A 44 8.35 -4.84 3.08
N ASP A 45 7.54 -5.78 3.56
CA ASP A 45 7.70 -6.45 4.85
C ASP A 45 7.74 -7.97 4.59
N PRO A 46 8.95 -8.56 4.45
CA PRO A 46 9.11 -9.99 4.23
C PRO A 46 8.62 -10.86 5.40
N GLU A 47 8.54 -10.33 6.63
CA GLU A 47 8.05 -11.09 7.78
C GLU A 47 6.53 -11.27 7.71
N LYS A 48 5.82 -10.25 7.22
CA LYS A 48 4.36 -10.30 6.97
C LYS A 48 4.01 -10.82 5.58
N ASP A 49 5.01 -11.02 4.73
CA ASP A 49 4.88 -11.40 3.33
C ASP A 49 3.99 -10.44 2.52
N ILE A 50 4.25 -9.14 2.68
CA ILE A 50 3.49 -8.07 2.02
C ILE A 50 4.38 -7.08 1.26
N VAL A 51 3.79 -6.49 0.21
CA VAL A 51 4.32 -5.32 -0.51
C VAL A 51 3.26 -4.23 -0.55
N MET A 52 3.65 -2.99 -0.29
CA MET A 52 2.79 -1.81 -0.43
C MET A 52 3.37 -0.87 -1.48
N ILE A 53 2.50 -0.28 -2.30
CA ILE A 53 2.87 0.69 -3.32
C ILE A 53 1.94 1.89 -3.19
N ASP A 54 2.47 3.02 -2.79
CA ASP A 54 1.74 4.29 -2.74
C ASP A 54 2.06 5.15 -3.97
N PHE A 55 1.02 5.69 -4.59
CA PHE A 55 1.19 6.62 -5.70
C PHE A 55 0.01 7.59 -5.80
N THR A 56 0.26 8.73 -6.43
CA THR A 56 -0.80 9.69 -6.77
C THR A 56 -1.07 9.59 -8.27
N MET A 57 -2.32 9.33 -8.61
CA MET A 57 -2.79 9.34 -9.99
C MET A 57 -2.76 10.77 -10.55
N PRO A 58 -2.68 10.95 -11.89
CA PRO A 58 -2.69 12.27 -12.50
C PRO A 58 -3.86 13.19 -12.14
N ASN A 59 -5.01 12.61 -11.80
CA ASN A 59 -6.20 13.33 -11.36
C ASN A 59 -6.14 13.75 -9.87
N GLY A 60 -5.01 13.53 -9.19
CA GLY A 60 -4.81 13.86 -7.78
C GLY A 60 -5.31 12.80 -6.79
N ALA A 61 -5.97 11.75 -7.26
CA ALA A 61 -6.41 10.65 -6.40
C ALA A 61 -5.21 9.90 -5.83
N LYS A 62 -5.19 9.73 -4.51
CA LYS A 62 -4.18 8.94 -3.81
C LYS A 62 -4.59 7.47 -3.84
N THR A 63 -3.66 6.62 -4.21
CA THR A 63 -3.89 5.19 -4.32
C THR A 63 -2.78 4.44 -3.59
N THR A 64 -3.20 3.48 -2.76
CA THR A 64 -2.33 2.51 -2.11
C THR A 64 -2.70 1.14 -2.63
N THR A 65 -1.71 0.40 -3.11
CA THR A 65 -1.86 -1.02 -3.46
C THR A 65 -1.13 -1.84 -2.42
N LEU A 66 -1.83 -2.79 -1.79
CA LEU A 66 -1.23 -3.82 -0.95
C LEU A 66 -1.28 -5.15 -1.69
N ILE A 67 -0.17 -5.88 -1.67
CA ILE A 67 -0.07 -7.24 -2.19
C ILE A 67 0.24 -8.12 -0.98
N ASP A 68 -0.71 -8.98 -0.63
CA ASP A 68 -0.62 -9.96 0.46
C ASP A 68 -0.38 -11.34 -0.16
N PHE A 69 0.90 -11.72 -0.23
CA PHE A 69 1.33 -12.99 -0.84
C PHE A 69 0.83 -14.19 -0.04
N SER A 70 0.75 -14.06 1.29
CA SER A 70 0.28 -15.12 2.19
C SER A 70 -1.16 -15.56 1.89
N LYS A 71 -1.99 -14.65 1.36
CA LYS A 71 -3.38 -14.91 0.96
C LYS A 71 -3.61 -14.88 -0.55
N SER A 72 -2.58 -14.57 -1.34
CA SER A 72 -2.69 -14.33 -2.78
C SER A 72 -3.75 -13.27 -3.09
N LEU A 73 -3.77 -12.19 -2.31
CA LEU A 73 -4.71 -11.08 -2.43
C LEU A 73 -3.99 -9.78 -2.78
N GLN A 74 -4.57 -9.03 -3.70
CA GLN A 74 -4.23 -7.65 -3.97
C GLN A 74 -5.37 -6.76 -3.46
N VAL A 75 -5.03 -5.72 -2.71
CA VAL A 75 -5.98 -4.71 -2.25
C VAL A 75 -5.60 -3.37 -2.86
N LEU A 76 -6.52 -2.78 -3.60
CA LEU A 76 -6.40 -1.43 -4.14
C LEU A 76 -7.28 -0.50 -3.31
N LYS A 77 -6.68 0.41 -2.56
CA LYS A 77 -7.38 1.47 -1.84
C LYS A 77 -7.16 2.77 -2.59
N THR A 78 -8.24 3.45 -2.95
CA THR A 78 -8.16 4.71 -3.69
C THR A 78 -9.10 5.74 -3.09
N ALA A 79 -8.61 6.98 -2.99
CA ALA A 79 -9.39 8.12 -2.54
C ALA A 79 -9.79 8.96 -3.75
N VAL A 80 -11.09 8.98 -4.08
CA VAL A 80 -11.66 9.67 -5.23
C VAL A 80 -12.51 10.85 -4.79
N PHE A 81 -12.51 11.93 -5.56
CA PHE A 81 -13.32 13.11 -5.24
C PHE A 81 -14.80 12.82 -5.49
N GLY A 82 -15.66 13.17 -4.53
CA GLY A 82 -17.10 13.07 -4.69
C GLY A 82 -17.72 14.30 -5.35
N GLU A 83 -18.95 14.17 -5.81
CA GLU A 83 -19.68 15.22 -6.52
C GLU A 83 -20.42 16.14 -5.51
N MET A 84 -19.70 17.13 -4.98
CA MET A 84 -20.26 18.06 -3.97
C MET A 84 -21.52 18.80 -4.47
N GLU A 85 -21.63 19.06 -5.77
CA GLU A 85 -22.82 19.68 -6.39
C GLU A 85 -24.09 18.81 -6.26
N ARG A 86 -23.92 17.50 -6.01
CA ARG A 86 -24.99 16.54 -5.78
C ARG A 86 -25.16 16.21 -4.29
N GLY A 87 -24.45 16.90 -3.41
CA GLY A 87 -24.50 16.69 -1.96
C GLY A 87 -23.67 15.49 -1.48
N GLU A 88 -22.74 14.99 -2.30
CA GLU A 88 -21.82 13.92 -1.90
C GLU A 88 -20.73 14.42 -0.95
N LYS A 89 -20.05 13.49 -0.28
CA LYS A 89 -18.87 13.81 0.52
C LYS A 89 -17.77 14.33 -0.42
N PRO A 90 -16.88 15.24 0.04
CA PRO A 90 -15.79 15.73 -0.80
C PRO A 90 -14.83 14.63 -1.28
N LEU A 91 -14.70 13.56 -0.51
CA LEU A 91 -13.81 12.43 -0.77
C LEU A 91 -14.54 11.12 -0.45
N HIS A 92 -14.36 10.14 -1.32
CA HIS A 92 -14.75 8.77 -1.12
C HIS A 92 -13.52 7.87 -1.07
N THR A 93 -13.43 7.06 -0.02
CA THR A 93 -12.37 6.05 0.10
C THR A 93 -12.94 4.70 -0.30
N LEU A 94 -12.42 4.12 -1.38
CA LEU A 94 -12.88 2.83 -1.91
C LEU A 94 -11.77 1.81 -1.77
N CYS A 95 -12.13 0.58 -1.40
CA CYS A 95 -11.24 -0.57 -1.38
C CYS A 95 -11.72 -1.64 -2.36
N TYR A 96 -10.80 -2.20 -3.14
CA TYR A 96 -11.05 -3.31 -4.05
C TYR A 96 -10.13 -4.47 -3.68
N VAL A 97 -10.71 -5.64 -3.40
CA VAL A 97 -9.98 -6.86 -3.02
C VAL A 97 -10.04 -7.85 -4.18
N LEU A 98 -8.88 -8.26 -4.66
CA LEU A 98 -8.70 -9.10 -5.84
C LEU A 98 -7.83 -10.30 -5.49
N LYS A 99 -8.05 -11.43 -6.15
CA LYS A 99 -7.08 -12.52 -6.15
C LYS A 99 -6.07 -12.29 -7.27
N PHE A 100 -4.83 -12.70 -7.03
CA PHE A 100 -3.77 -12.66 -8.03
C PHE A 100 -3.02 -13.98 -8.12
N SER A 101 -2.35 -14.21 -9.24
CA SER A 101 -1.49 -15.38 -9.45
C SER A 101 -0.05 -15.08 -9.02
N PRO A 102 0.67 -16.00 -8.33
CA PRO A 102 2.00 -15.73 -7.78
C PRO A 102 3.05 -15.15 -8.74
N ASN A 103 2.90 -15.36 -10.05
CA ASN A 103 3.82 -14.89 -11.08
C ASN A 103 3.56 -13.44 -11.54
N GLU A 104 2.50 -12.79 -11.04
CA GLU A 104 2.13 -11.42 -11.41
C GLU A 104 2.97 -10.36 -10.71
N PHE A 105 3.55 -10.68 -9.54
CA PHE A 105 4.29 -9.72 -8.71
C PHE A 105 5.66 -10.24 -8.27
N ILE A 106 6.58 -9.30 -8.06
CA ILE A 106 7.88 -9.56 -7.42
C ILE A 106 7.64 -9.80 -5.94
N SER A 107 8.18 -10.90 -5.40
CA SER A 107 7.99 -11.28 -3.99
C SER A 107 8.43 -10.20 -3.00
N SER A 108 7.86 -10.24 -1.80
CA SER A 108 8.21 -9.34 -0.68
C SER A 108 9.72 -9.33 -0.36
N ASP A 109 10.36 -10.50 -0.33
CA ASP A 109 11.81 -10.65 -0.11
C ASP A 109 12.64 -9.95 -1.21
N ALA A 110 12.29 -10.16 -2.48
CA ALA A 110 12.99 -9.52 -3.59
C ALA A 110 12.75 -8.00 -3.62
N MET A 111 11.52 -7.56 -3.35
CA MET A 111 11.14 -6.15 -3.27
C MET A 111 11.94 -5.42 -2.18
N SER A 112 12.11 -6.04 -1.00
CA SER A 112 12.86 -5.47 0.13
C SER A 112 14.34 -5.22 -0.17
N LYS A 113 14.89 -5.91 -1.18
CA LYS A 113 16.28 -5.85 -1.62
C LYS A 113 16.49 -4.94 -2.83
N LEU A 114 15.43 -4.44 -3.46
CA LEU A 114 15.56 -3.53 -4.59
C LEU A 114 16.25 -2.23 -4.17
N ARG A 115 17.28 -1.83 -4.92
CA ARG A 115 18.00 -0.58 -4.72
C ARG A 115 18.20 0.10 -6.06
N GLN A 116 18.13 1.43 -6.07
CA GLN A 116 18.41 2.21 -7.26
C GLN A 116 19.84 2.73 -7.25
N LYS A 117 20.57 2.49 -8.34
CA LYS A 117 21.89 3.11 -8.54
C LYS A 117 21.78 4.63 -8.74
N ASN A 118 20.70 5.08 -9.36
CA ASN A 118 20.41 6.51 -9.58
C ASN A 118 18.97 6.83 -9.13
N PRO A 119 18.79 7.48 -7.96
CA PRO A 119 17.47 7.89 -7.46
C PRO A 119 16.73 8.89 -8.35
N ALA A 120 17.44 9.67 -9.17
CA ALA A 120 16.84 10.64 -10.09
C ALA A 120 16.41 10.01 -11.43
N ALA A 121 16.69 8.72 -11.65
CA ALA A 121 16.33 8.04 -12.88
C ALA A 121 14.79 7.96 -13.02
N ILE A 122 14.29 8.35 -14.18
CA ILE A 122 12.89 8.16 -14.55
C ILE A 122 12.75 6.78 -15.16
N ARG A 123 11.88 5.96 -14.57
CA ARG A 123 11.57 4.61 -15.05
C ARG A 123 10.41 4.66 -16.03
N ILE A 124 10.58 3.91 -17.11
CA ILE A 124 9.56 3.68 -18.13
C ILE A 124 9.31 2.16 -18.12
N PRO A 125 8.06 1.70 -18.13
CA PRO A 125 7.76 0.28 -18.28
C PRO A 125 8.45 -0.31 -19.51
N GLU A 126 9.01 -1.51 -19.39
CA GLU A 126 9.60 -2.24 -20.52
C GLU A 126 8.53 -2.65 -21.53
N GLU A 127 7.34 -2.99 -21.03
CA GLU A 127 6.17 -3.37 -21.81
C GLU A 127 4.99 -2.46 -21.49
N GLU A 128 4.25 -2.07 -22.52
CA GLU A 128 2.99 -1.35 -22.37
C GLU A 128 1.82 -2.34 -22.39
N LEU A 129 1.37 -2.75 -21.19
CA LEU A 129 0.22 -3.64 -21.04
C LEU A 129 -1.08 -2.95 -21.47
N LYS A 130 -2.05 -3.76 -21.90
CA LYS A 130 -3.40 -3.27 -22.25
C LYS A 130 -4.13 -2.82 -20.99
N THR A 131 -5.03 -1.86 -21.15
CA THR A 131 -5.96 -1.49 -20.07
C THR A 131 -6.92 -2.63 -19.80
N GLU A 132 -6.94 -3.11 -18.56
CA GLU A 132 -7.89 -4.10 -18.08
C GLU A 132 -9.06 -3.40 -17.37
N PHE A 133 -10.27 -3.86 -17.64
CA PHE A 133 -11.47 -3.37 -16.99
C PHE A 133 -11.95 -4.41 -15.98
N LEU A 134 -11.94 -4.05 -14.71
CA LEU A 134 -12.50 -4.88 -13.65
C LEU A 134 -13.87 -4.33 -13.25
N ILE A 135 -14.88 -5.19 -13.31
CA ILE A 135 -16.24 -4.87 -12.86
C ILE A 135 -16.42 -5.53 -11.49
N MET A 136 -16.57 -4.70 -10.46
CA MET A 136 -16.57 -5.11 -9.06
C MET A 136 -17.92 -4.77 -8.44
N GLU A 137 -18.89 -5.68 -8.57
CA GLU A 137 -20.30 -5.42 -8.18
C GLU A 137 -20.61 -5.88 -6.74
N LYS A 138 -19.78 -6.75 -6.17
CA LYS A 138 -20.03 -7.34 -4.86
C LYS A 138 -19.42 -6.47 -3.77
N GLU A 139 -20.25 -5.63 -3.18
CA GLU A 139 -19.93 -4.92 -1.93
C GLU A 139 -19.94 -5.91 -0.76
N ILE A 140 -18.94 -5.82 0.12
CA ILE A 140 -18.87 -6.63 1.34
C ILE A 140 -18.89 -5.72 2.57
N PRO A 141 -19.53 -6.15 3.68
CA PRO A 141 -19.47 -5.42 4.94
C PRO A 141 -18.04 -5.35 5.49
N PHE A 142 -17.66 -4.22 6.10
CA PHE A 142 -16.37 -4.08 6.76
C PHE A 142 -16.11 -5.18 7.80
N ALA A 143 -17.14 -5.57 8.58
CA ALA A 143 -17.05 -6.66 9.55
C ALA A 143 -16.59 -7.99 8.94
N SER A 144 -16.82 -8.20 7.64
CA SER A 144 -16.41 -9.39 6.90
C SER A 144 -15.01 -9.29 6.28
N SER A 145 -14.40 -8.10 6.22
CA SER A 145 -13.09 -7.88 5.60
C SER A 145 -11.96 -8.69 6.24
N GLY A 146 -12.00 -8.88 7.57
CA GLY A 146 -11.01 -9.68 8.30
C GLY A 146 -11.02 -11.18 7.94
N MET A 147 -12.09 -11.68 7.31
CA MET A 147 -12.13 -13.06 6.80
C MET A 147 -11.21 -13.25 5.58
N PHE A 148 -10.88 -12.19 4.86
CA PHE A 148 -9.95 -12.24 3.73
C PHE A 148 -8.50 -12.25 4.23
N SER A 149 -8.10 -11.22 4.96
CA SER A 149 -6.86 -11.17 5.72
C SER A 149 -6.91 -10.05 6.77
N GLY A 150 -6.08 -10.15 7.81
CA GLY A 150 -5.93 -9.08 8.79
C GLY A 150 -5.41 -7.78 8.16
N HIS A 151 -4.61 -7.88 7.10
CA HIS A 151 -4.11 -6.72 6.36
C HIS A 151 -5.22 -6.02 5.58
N VAL A 152 -6.17 -6.76 5.00
CA VAL A 152 -7.35 -6.17 4.35
C VAL A 152 -8.16 -5.35 5.35
N HIS A 153 -8.41 -5.91 6.53
CA HIS A 153 -9.14 -5.22 7.60
C HIS A 153 -8.43 -3.94 8.05
N GLN A 154 -7.10 -3.99 8.21
CA GLN A 154 -6.30 -2.84 8.60
C GLN A 154 -6.31 -1.74 7.52
N MET A 155 -6.10 -2.11 6.26
CA MET A 155 -5.99 -1.16 5.15
C MET A 155 -7.31 -0.46 4.83
N CYS A 156 -8.42 -1.19 4.92
CA CYS A 156 -9.75 -0.73 4.49
C CYS A 156 -10.65 -0.25 5.64
N GLY A 157 -10.11 -0.04 6.85
CA GLY A 157 -10.89 0.36 8.03
C GLY A 157 -11.61 1.71 7.93
N ASP A 158 -11.12 2.58 7.07
CA ASP A 158 -11.65 3.93 6.76
C ASP A 158 -12.29 4.01 5.37
N ALA A 159 -12.44 2.87 4.66
CA ALA A 159 -13.09 2.84 3.36
C ALA A 159 -14.61 3.00 3.54
N ASP A 160 -15.23 3.85 2.73
CA ASP A 160 -16.69 3.96 2.66
C ASP A 160 -17.30 2.64 2.14
N LYS A 161 -16.60 1.99 1.19
CA LYS A 161 -17.03 0.73 0.57
C LYS A 161 -15.86 -0.18 0.26
N ILE A 162 -16.13 -1.48 0.38
CA ILE A 162 -15.18 -2.54 0.04
C ILE A 162 -15.84 -3.45 -0.99
N TYR A 163 -15.16 -3.65 -2.11
CA TYR A 163 -15.62 -4.49 -3.20
C TYR A 163 -14.70 -5.69 -3.40
N THR A 164 -15.26 -6.80 -3.88
CA THR A 164 -14.51 -8.00 -4.29
C THR A 164 -15.00 -8.48 -5.65
N SER A 165 -14.12 -9.15 -6.40
CA SER A 165 -14.48 -9.96 -7.57
C SER A 165 -15.21 -11.22 -7.14
#